data_AF-R9KK78-F1
#
_entry.id   AF-R9KK78-F1
#
_cell.length_a   1.000
_cell.length_b   1.000
_cell.length_c   1.000
_cell.angle_alpha   90.00
_cell.angle_beta   90.00
_cell.angle_gamma   90.00
#
_symmetry.space_group_name_H-M   'P 1'
#
loop_
_entity.id
_entity.type
_entity.pdbx_description
1 polymer ?
#
loop_
_entity_poly.entity_id
_entity_poly.type
_entity_poly.pdbx_seq_one_letter_code
_entity_poly.pdbx_strand_id
1 'polypeptide(L)' 'MAYSEAQKKAVKKYNTKSYDEIKLRVKKGNKDIIQKHAESRNETVNGMLNRLLENEIPEIKE' A
#
# COMPACT_ATOMS: atom_id res chain seq x y z
N MET A 1 20.72 16.82 11.99
CA MET A 1 20.30 15.83 13.02
C MET A 1 20.35 14.44 12.41
N ALA A 2 21.34 13.62 12.79
CA ALA A 2 21.39 12.22 12.40
C ALA A 2 20.43 11.43 13.31
N TYR A 3 19.33 10.93 12.74
CA TYR A 3 18.39 10.08 13.47
C TYR A 3 19.12 8.86 14.04
N SER A 4 19.05 8.69 15.37
CA SER A 4 19.66 7.58 16.10
C SER A 4 19.14 6.23 15.58
N GLU A 5 20.01 5.23 15.55
CA GLU A 5 19.64 3.85 15.17
C GLU A 5 18.50 3.29 16.04
N ALA A 6 18.37 3.78 17.28
CA ALA A 6 17.27 3.44 18.17
C ALA A 6 15.91 3.98 17.67
N GLN A 7 15.88 5.19 17.11
CA GLN A 7 14.66 5.74 16.50
C GLN A 7 14.28 4.97 15.23
N LYS A 8 15.25 4.56 14.42
CA LYS A 8 14.99 3.72 13.23
C LYS A 8 14.36 2.37 13.60
N LYS A 9 14.81 1.73 14.68
CA LYS A 9 14.23 0.48 15.19
C LYS A 9 12.82 0.67 15.75
N ALA A 10 12.56 1.77 16.46
CA ALA A 10 11.23 2.07 17.00
C ALA A 10 10.19 2.33 15.89
N VAL A 11 10.55 3.13 14.88
CA VAL A 11 9.70 3.39 13.70
C VAL A 11 9.41 2.11 12.94
N LYS A 12 10.42 1.25 12.76
CA LYS A 12 10.25 -0.04 12.07
C LYS A 12 9.26 -0.95 12.83
N LYS A 13 9.36 -1.04 14.16
CA LYS A 13 8.42 -1.83 14.98
C LYS A 13 6.97 -1.32 14.90
N TYR A 14 6.78 -0.01 14.80
CA TYR A 14 5.45 0.58 14.71
C TYR A 14 4.82 0.32 13.33
N ASN A 15 5.61 0.50 12.26
CA ASN A 15 5.14 0.26 10.90
C ASN A 15 4.72 -1.20 10.66
N THR A 16 5.48 -2.17 11.17
CA THR A 16 5.16 -3.60 11.01
C THR A 16 3.97 -4.06 11.85
N LYS A 17 3.62 -3.33 12.92
CA LYS A 17 2.51 -3.70 13.80
C LYS A 17 1.18 -3.12 13.33
N SER A 18 1.21 -1.98 12.63
CA SER A 18 0.01 -1.27 12.20
C SER A 18 -0.35 -1.48 10.73
N TYR A 19 0.59 -1.95 9.90
CA TYR A 19 0.36 -2.12 8.46
C TYR A 19 0.98 -3.43 7.97
N ASP A 20 0.17 -4.26 7.30
CA ASP A 20 0.65 -5.38 6.51
C ASP A 20 1.16 -4.88 5.15
N GLU A 21 2.47 -4.98 4.91
CA GLU A 21 3.08 -4.59 3.64
C GLU A 21 3.00 -5.73 2.61
N ILE A 22 2.10 -5.62 1.63
CA ILE A 22 1.99 -6.59 0.53
C ILE A 22 2.85 -6.14 -0.66
N LYS A 23 3.87 -6.93 -1.01
CA LYS A 23 4.66 -6.71 -2.23
C LYS A 23 3.96 -7.31 -3.44
N LEU A 24 3.24 -6.48 -4.19
CA LEU A 24 2.58 -6.90 -5.44
C LEU A 24 3.56 -6.88 -6.63
N ARG A 25 3.82 -8.05 -7.23
CA ARG A 25 4.53 -8.15 -8.51
C ARG A 25 3.53 -8.12 -9.66
N VAL A 26 3.49 -7.02 -10.39
CA VAL A 26 2.69 -6.90 -11.63
C VAL A 26 3.56 -7.16 -12.86
N LYS A 27 2.96 -7.67 -13.94
CA LYS A 27 3.64 -7.81 -15.23
C LYS A 27 4.10 -6.43 -15.74
N LYS A 28 5.24 -6.39 -16.45
CA LYS A 28 5.72 -5.16 -17.11
C LYS A 28 4.61 -4.58 -18.00
N GLY A 29 4.37 -3.27 -17.90
CA GLY A 29 3.28 -2.56 -18.60
C GLY A 29 2.03 -2.37 -17.74
N ASN A 30 1.68 -3.32 -16.88
CA ASN A 30 0.46 -3.21 -16.07
C ASN A 30 0.56 -2.13 -14.98
N LYS A 31 1.78 -1.82 -14.51
CA LYS A 31 1.99 -0.70 -13.56
C LYS A 31 1.47 0.62 -14.14
N ASP A 32 1.74 0.87 -15.41
CA ASP A 32 1.36 2.11 -16.11
C ASP A 32 -0.16 2.19 -16.27
N ILE A 33 -0.79 1.06 -16.59
CA ILE A 33 -2.24 0.92 -16.69
C ILE A 33 -2.91 1.17 -15.33
N ILE A 34 -2.39 0.57 -14.26
CA ILE A 34 -2.89 0.75 -12.89
C ILE A 34 -2.75 2.21 -12.46
N GLN A 35 -1.62 2.84 -12.76
CA GLN A 35 -1.37 4.24 -12.43
C GLN A 35 -2.35 5.16 -13.17
N LYS A 36 -2.52 4.99 -14.48
CA LYS A 36 -3.50 5.76 -15.27
C LYS A 36 -4.94 5.55 -14.79
N HIS A 37 -5.30 4.33 -14.41
CA HIS A 37 -6.64 4.04 -13.89
C HIS A 37 -6.89 4.72 -12.54
N ALA A 38 -5.88 4.73 -11.67
CA ALA A 38 -5.94 5.44 -10.40
C ALA A 38 -6.05 6.95 -10.60
N GLU A 39 -5.23 7.53 -11.48
CA GLU A 39 -5.27 8.95 -11.87
C GLU A 39 -6.64 9.35 -12.43
N SER A 40 -7.22 8.52 -13.32
CA SER A 40 -8.56 8.74 -13.86
C SER A 40 -9.66 8.76 -12.80
N ARG A 41 -9.46 8.11 -11.66
CA ARG A 41 -10.41 8.08 -10.54
C ARG A 41 -10.09 9.10 -9.45
N ASN A 42 -9.07 9.95 -9.64
CA ASN A 42 -8.53 10.85 -8.60
C ASN A 42 -8.16 10.09 -7.30
N GLU A 43 -7.76 8.82 -7.42
CA GLU A 43 -7.37 7.96 -6.31
C GLU A 43 -5.89 7.59 -6.42
N THR A 44 -5.27 7.23 -5.29
CA THR A 44 -3.92 6.66 -5.33
C THR A 44 -3.98 5.20 -5.76
N VAL A 45 -2.89 4.68 -6.34
CA VAL A 45 -2.77 3.25 -6.67
C VAL A 45 -3.03 2.37 -5.45
N ASN A 46 -2.55 2.80 -4.27
CA ASN A 46 -2.78 2.08 -3.02
C ASN A 46 -4.26 2.12 -2.58
N GLY A 47 -4.93 3.28 -2.69
CA GLY A 47 -6.35 3.40 -2.39
C GLY A 47 -7.22 2.58 -3.35
N MET A 48 -6.88 2.57 -4.65
CA MET A 48 -7.53 1.72 -5.64
C MET A 48 -7.37 0.22 -5.30
N LEU A 49 -6.16 -0.20 -4.92
CA LEU A 49 -5.89 -1.59 -4.52
C LEU A 49 -6.68 -1.96 -3.26
N ASN A 50 -6.67 -1.12 -2.22
CA ASN A 50 -7.46 -1.36 -1.01
C ASN A 50 -8.95 -1.46 -1.33
N ARG A 51 -9.51 -0.55 -2.13
CA ARG A 51 -10.92 -0.62 -2.53
C ARG A 51 -11.22 -1.90 -3.30
N LEU A 52 -10.35 -2.33 -4.22
CA LEU A 52 -10.55 -3.59 -4.95
C LEU A 52 -10.49 -4.80 -4.02
N LEU A 53 -9.56 -4.80 -3.07
CA LEU A 53 -9.44 -5.85 -2.05
C LEU A 53 -10.67 -5.87 -1.12
N GLU A 54 -11.18 -4.71 -0.69
CA GLU A 54 -12.41 -4.59 0.10
C GLU A 54 -13.66 -5.05 -0.67
N ASN A 55 -13.68 -4.89 -1.99
CA ASN A 55 -14.80 -5.36 -2.82
C ASN A 55 -14.75 -6.87 -3.08
N GLU A 56 -13.57 -7.44 -3.30
CA GLU A 56 -13.40 -8.89 -3.53
C GLU A 56 -13.45 -9.70 -2.22
N ILE A 57 -12.95 -9.15 -1.13
CA ILE A 57 -12.85 -9.82 0.16
C ILE A 57 -13.71 -9.06 1.18
N PRO A 58 -15.00 -9.44 1.32
CA PRO A 58 -15.93 -8.76 2.23
C PRO A 58 -15.55 -8.92 3.71
N GLU A 59 -14.69 -9.89 4.05
CA GLU A 59 -14.15 -10.08 5.40
C GLU A 59 -13.19 -8.98 5.85
N ILE A 60 -12.70 -8.12 4.94
CA ILE A 60 -11.83 -6.99 5.28
C ILE A 60 -12.64 -5.78 5.79
N LYS A 61 -13.97 -5.81 5.60
CA LYS A 61 -14.88 -4.72 5.96
C LYS A 61 -15.39 -4.88 7.40
N GLU A 62 -14.48 -4.87 8.38
CA GLU A 62 -14.80 -4.74 9.81
C GLU A 62 -14.44 -3.36 10.36
#